data_AF-A0A7S4N3W0-F1
#
_entry.id   AF-A0A7S4N3W0-F1
#
_cell.length_a   1.000
_cell.length_b   1.000
_cell.length_c   1.000
_cell.angle_alpha   90.00
_cell.angle_beta   90.00
_cell.angle_gamma   90.00
#
_symmetry.space_group_name_H-M   'P 1'
#
loop_
_entity.id
_entity.type
_entity.pdbx_description
1 polymer ?
#
loop_
_entity_poly.entity_id
_entity_poly.type
_entity_poly.pdbx_seq_one_letter_code
_entity_poly.pdbx_strand_id
1 'polypeptide(L)'
;WKMATAATRTQRKRRKKPMMAMMAMMVMITMMLTFKSCHGFRVGFHKLSLFHRKHAVPHRRAAKISCSTELPLPPGRSGLPFLGETIPFLLNTESFVRHKLNKYGRIYKSHILGKPSVVLNGVDAMKFLAQNQGRTLISTYPKSVIELLGPNVLPNSDGPTHERARQVIGKAFTPSAVASYSQYIEQVCVRYAQKWRTLGGEEGGGGEFE
;
A
#
# COMPACT_ATOMS: atom_id res chain seq x y z
N TRP A 1 -15.24 -17.87 -46.41
CA TRP A 1 -15.02 -18.76 -45.25
C TRP A 1 -13.98 -18.27 -44.23
N LYS A 2 -13.75 -16.94 -44.07
CA LYS A 2 -12.75 -16.37 -43.14
C LYS A 2 -13.27 -15.25 -42.22
N MET A 3 -14.58 -15.16 -41.99
CA MET A 3 -15.16 -14.11 -41.11
C MET A 3 -15.93 -14.65 -39.89
N ALA A 4 -16.07 -15.98 -39.73
CA ALA A 4 -16.86 -16.57 -38.64
C ALA A 4 -16.07 -16.92 -37.36
N THR A 5 -14.74 -16.85 -37.37
CA THR A 5 -13.88 -17.31 -36.25
C THR A 5 -13.35 -16.19 -35.33
N ALA A 6 -13.63 -14.92 -35.62
CA ALA A 6 -13.14 -13.80 -34.80
C ALA A 6 -14.06 -13.44 -33.60
N ALA A 7 -15.34 -13.84 -33.61
CA ALA A 7 -16.31 -13.41 -32.61
C ALA A 7 -16.22 -14.18 -31.27
N THR A 8 -15.58 -15.35 -31.22
CA THR A 8 -15.55 -16.21 -30.03
C THR A 8 -14.35 -15.99 -29.10
N ARG A 9 -13.30 -15.26 -29.53
CA ARG A 9 -12.10 -15.04 -28.71
C ARG A 9 -12.27 -13.90 -27.68
N THR A 10 -13.16 -12.94 -27.95
CA THR A 10 -13.36 -11.74 -27.12
C THR A 10 -14.34 -11.96 -25.95
N GLN A 11 -15.22 -12.97 -26.03
CA GLN A 11 -16.18 -13.27 -24.96
C GLN A 11 -15.57 -14.03 -23.77
N ARG A 12 -14.53 -14.84 -24.00
CA ARG A 12 -13.91 -15.68 -22.96
C ARG A 12 -13.14 -14.88 -21.90
N LYS A 13 -12.76 -13.63 -22.20
CA LYS A 13 -12.03 -12.73 -21.29
C LYS A 13 -12.93 -11.97 -20.31
N ARG A 14 -14.24 -11.91 -20.55
CA ARG A 14 -15.21 -11.25 -19.64
C ARG A 14 -15.73 -12.15 -18.51
N ARG A 15 -15.69 -13.48 -18.66
CA ARG A 15 -16.19 -14.44 -17.64
C ARG A 15 -15.17 -14.88 -16.57
N LYS A 16 -13.88 -14.54 -16.70
CA LYS A 16 -12.84 -14.93 -15.72
C LYS A 16 -12.65 -13.95 -14.54
N LYS A 17 -13.24 -12.75 -14.60
CA LYS A 17 -13.14 -11.75 -13.54
C LYS A 17 -13.95 -12.06 -12.25
N PRO A 18 -15.14 -12.69 -12.28
CA PRO A 18 -15.83 -13.06 -11.03
C PRO A 18 -15.17 -14.25 -10.32
N MET A 19 -14.48 -15.13 -11.05
CA MET A 19 -13.93 -16.37 -10.47
C MET A 19 -12.72 -16.09 -9.56
N MET A 20 -11.84 -15.17 -9.95
CA MET A 20 -10.72 -14.74 -9.10
C MET A 20 -11.20 -13.95 -7.87
N ALA A 21 -12.25 -13.14 -8.02
CA ALA A 21 -12.87 -12.43 -6.90
C ALA A 21 -13.57 -13.39 -5.91
N MET A 22 -14.22 -14.45 -6.41
CA MET A 22 -14.79 -15.51 -5.57
C MET A 22 -13.71 -16.29 -4.82
N MET A 23 -12.59 -16.63 -5.47
CA MET A 23 -11.48 -17.32 -4.82
C MET A 23 -10.82 -16.46 -3.74
N ALA A 24 -10.63 -15.16 -3.99
CA ALA A 24 -10.14 -14.23 -2.97
C ALA A 24 -11.11 -14.08 -1.78
N MET A 25 -12.42 -14.03 -2.04
CA MET A 25 -13.45 -14.00 -0.98
C MET A 25 -13.45 -15.30 -0.16
N MET A 26 -13.32 -16.46 -0.82
CA MET A 26 -13.28 -17.76 -0.14
C MET A 26 -12.03 -17.92 0.73
N VAL A 27 -10.85 -17.51 0.24
CA VAL A 27 -9.62 -17.55 1.06
C VAL A 27 -9.71 -16.62 2.27
N MET A 28 -10.30 -15.44 2.12
CA MET A 28 -10.48 -14.49 3.24
C MET A 28 -11.52 -14.97 4.25
N ILE A 29 -12.64 -15.55 3.80
CA ILE A 29 -13.64 -16.15 4.69
C ILE A 29 -13.03 -17.34 5.45
N THR A 30 -12.26 -18.18 4.77
CA THR A 30 -11.55 -19.31 5.40
C THR A 30 -10.51 -18.82 6.41
N MET A 31 -9.73 -17.78 6.13
CA MET A 31 -8.80 -17.16 7.09
C MET A 31 -9.53 -16.61 8.32
N MET A 32 -10.69 -15.98 8.14
CA MET A 32 -11.47 -15.41 9.24
C MET A 32 -12.14 -16.49 10.10
N LEU A 33 -12.54 -17.62 9.49
CA LEU A 33 -13.12 -18.77 10.20
C LEU A 33 -12.05 -19.57 10.95
N THR A 34 -10.84 -19.72 10.42
CA THR A 34 -9.72 -20.36 11.14
C THR A 34 -9.17 -19.48 12.26
N PHE A 35 -9.23 -18.15 12.13
CA PHE A 35 -8.80 -17.23 13.19
C PHE A 35 -9.74 -17.24 14.41
N LYS A 36 -11.03 -17.54 14.23
CA LYS A 36 -12.01 -17.60 15.32
C LYS A 36 -12.00 -18.92 16.11
N SER A 37 -11.30 -19.94 15.62
CA SER A 37 -11.19 -21.24 16.30
C SER A 37 -9.92 -21.42 17.14
N CYS A 38 -8.95 -20.50 17.05
CA CYS A 38 -7.68 -20.60 17.79
C CYS A 38 -7.55 -19.66 19.00
N HIS A 39 -8.52 -18.79 19.28
CA HIS A 39 -8.47 -17.94 20.50
C HIS A 39 -9.27 -18.54 21.66
N GLY A 40 -8.88 -19.75 22.04
CA GLY A 40 -9.20 -20.38 23.31
C GLY A 40 -7.94 -20.55 24.16
N PHE A 41 -7.19 -19.47 24.41
CA PHE A 41 -6.11 -19.49 25.41
C PHE A 41 -6.17 -18.24 26.29
N ARG A 42 -6.70 -18.47 27.48
CA ARG A 42 -6.81 -17.57 28.62
C ARG A 42 -5.44 -17.46 29.27
N VAL A 43 -4.74 -16.33 29.10
CA VAL A 43 -3.54 -16.01 29.88
C VAL A 43 -3.88 -14.88 30.84
N GLY A 44 -3.74 -15.19 32.13
CA GLY A 44 -4.09 -14.34 33.24
C GLY A 44 -3.29 -13.03 33.29
N PHE A 45 -4.00 -11.98 33.68
CA PHE A 45 -3.43 -10.76 34.20
C PHE A 45 -2.62 -11.08 35.47
N HIS A 46 -1.31 -10.85 35.46
CA HIS A 46 -0.59 -10.41 36.65
C HIS A 46 0.68 -9.63 36.24
N LYS A 47 0.66 -8.34 36.58
CA LYS A 47 1.77 -7.40 36.78
C LYS A 47 3.07 -7.61 35.96
N LEU A 48 3.30 -6.69 35.03
CA LEU A 48 4.61 -6.03 34.96
C LEU A 48 4.39 -4.54 34.67
N SER A 49 4.39 -3.76 35.75
CA SER A 49 4.65 -2.33 35.67
C SER A 49 6.09 -2.12 35.22
N LEU A 50 6.37 -0.92 34.70
CA LEU A 50 7.70 -0.40 34.37
C LEU A 50 8.30 -0.94 33.07
N PHE A 51 7.83 -0.40 31.95
CA PHE A 51 8.79 0.04 30.94
C PHE A 51 8.41 1.39 30.33
N HIS A 52 9.42 2.23 30.27
CA HIS A 52 9.42 3.67 30.07
C HIS A 52 8.47 4.20 28.98
N ARG A 53 7.47 4.97 29.45
CA ARG A 53 6.79 6.02 28.71
C ARG A 53 7.78 7.17 28.45
N LYS A 54 8.60 7.05 27.41
CA LYS A 54 9.42 8.16 26.89
C LYS A 54 9.31 8.14 25.38
N HIS A 55 8.23 8.72 24.86
CA HIS A 55 8.07 9.43 23.57
C HIS A 55 6.58 9.76 23.38
N ALA A 56 5.94 10.29 24.43
CA ALA A 56 4.69 11.00 24.25
C ALA A 56 5.04 12.35 23.63
N VAL A 57 4.81 12.50 22.33
CA VAL A 57 4.85 13.82 21.67
C VAL A 57 3.85 14.70 22.41
N PRO A 58 4.25 15.86 22.96
CA PRO A 58 3.31 16.74 23.62
C PRO A 58 2.31 17.22 22.58
N HIS A 59 1.07 16.74 22.67
CA HIS A 59 -0.04 17.31 21.95
C HIS A 59 -0.26 18.69 22.57
N ARG A 60 0.38 19.72 22.00
CA ARG A 60 0.06 21.12 22.31
C ARG A 60 -1.46 21.20 22.15
N ARG A 61 -2.18 21.52 23.23
CA ARG A 61 -3.61 21.78 23.15
C ARG A 61 -3.75 22.91 22.13
N ALA A 62 -4.30 22.60 20.96
CA ALA A 62 -4.66 23.60 19.99
C ALA A 62 -5.60 24.56 20.74
N ALA A 63 -5.19 25.82 20.85
CA ALA A 63 -6.10 26.87 21.27
C ALA A 63 -7.35 26.76 20.37
N LYS A 64 -8.53 26.76 20.99
CA LYS A 64 -9.81 26.67 20.29
C LYS A 64 -9.98 27.95 19.49
N ILE A 65 -9.47 27.98 18.26
CA ILE A 65 -9.76 29.04 17.30
C ILE A 65 -11.22 28.84 16.90
N SER A 66 -12.13 29.52 17.57
CA SER A 66 -13.52 29.65 17.09
C SER A 66 -13.52 30.67 15.95
N CYS A 67 -13.21 30.20 14.75
CA CYS A 67 -13.57 30.89 13.53
C CYS A 67 -14.72 30.09 12.91
N SER A 68 -15.95 30.54 13.18
CA SER A 68 -17.17 29.96 12.60
C SER A 68 -17.27 30.36 11.14
N THR A 69 -16.62 29.58 10.28
CA THR A 69 -17.03 29.42 8.89
C THR A 69 -17.10 27.91 8.68
N GLU A 70 -18.28 27.33 8.88
CA GLU A 70 -18.46 25.88 8.75
C GLU A 70 -18.36 25.49 7.27
N LEU A 71 -17.13 25.25 6.81
CA LEU A 71 -16.88 24.69 5.50
C LEU A 71 -17.47 23.26 5.46
N PRO A 72 -18.23 22.91 4.41
CA PRO A 72 -18.81 21.58 4.30
C PRO A 72 -17.70 20.53 4.19
N LEU A 73 -17.94 19.35 4.79
CA LEU A 73 -17.01 18.23 4.66
C LEU A 73 -16.88 17.79 3.19
N PRO A 74 -15.71 17.28 2.78
CA PRO A 74 -15.53 16.73 1.44
C PRO A 74 -16.56 15.65 1.12
N PRO A 75 -17.07 15.60 -0.13
CA PRO A 75 -18.01 14.59 -0.55
C PRO A 75 -17.37 13.20 -0.48
N GLY A 76 -18.15 12.16 -0.17
CA GLY A 76 -17.61 10.81 -0.07
C GLY A 76 -18.52 9.81 0.63
N ARG A 77 -18.06 8.55 0.71
CA ARG A 77 -18.78 7.48 1.42
C ARG A 77 -17.84 6.77 2.39
N SER A 78 -18.37 6.38 3.55
CA SER A 78 -17.62 5.63 4.56
C SER A 78 -17.58 4.12 4.28
N GLY A 79 -18.37 3.61 3.32
CA GLY A 79 -18.37 2.19 2.96
C GLY A 79 -18.95 1.27 4.05
N LEU A 80 -18.51 0.00 4.04
CA LEU A 80 -18.91 -1.02 5.01
C LEU A 80 -18.36 -0.70 6.42
N PRO A 81 -19.03 -1.13 7.51
CA PRO A 81 -18.47 -1.01 8.85
C PRO A 81 -17.13 -1.76 8.93
N PHE A 82 -16.13 -1.16 9.60
CA PHE A 82 -14.76 -1.64 9.77
C PHE A 82 -13.91 -1.72 8.48
N LEU A 83 -14.38 -2.37 7.41
CA LEU A 83 -13.62 -2.53 6.17
C LEU A 83 -13.71 -1.32 5.26
N GLY A 84 -14.77 -0.52 5.35
CA GLY A 84 -15.00 0.63 4.48
C GLY A 84 -14.97 0.25 3.00
N GLU A 85 -14.05 0.86 2.27
CA GLU A 85 -13.81 0.65 0.84
C GLU A 85 -12.44 0.00 0.57
N THR A 86 -11.89 -0.70 1.56
CA THR A 86 -10.53 -1.27 1.51
C THR A 86 -10.40 -2.38 0.46
N ILE A 87 -11.40 -3.24 0.29
CA ILE A 87 -11.34 -4.35 -0.68
C ILE A 87 -11.17 -3.84 -2.12
N PRO A 88 -12.05 -2.96 -2.65
CA PRO A 88 -11.87 -2.45 -4.01
C PRO A 88 -10.57 -1.64 -4.16
N PHE A 89 -10.11 -0.97 -3.10
CA PHE A 89 -8.82 -0.28 -3.08
C PHE A 89 -7.63 -1.23 -3.25
N LEU A 90 -7.64 -2.41 -2.59
CA LEU A 90 -6.58 -3.41 -2.66
C LEU A 90 -6.61 -4.21 -3.96
N LEU A 91 -7.80 -4.52 -4.48
CA LEU A 91 -7.93 -5.32 -5.71
C LEU A 91 -7.48 -4.56 -6.95
N ASN A 92 -7.79 -3.26 -7.02
CA ASN A 92 -7.42 -2.43 -8.16
C ASN A 92 -7.42 -0.95 -7.79
N THR A 93 -6.29 -0.47 -7.27
CA THR A 93 -6.11 0.90 -6.82
C THR A 93 -6.39 1.94 -7.92
N GLU A 94 -5.93 1.69 -9.15
CA GLU A 94 -6.10 2.63 -10.27
C GLU A 94 -7.58 2.84 -10.61
N SER A 95 -8.31 1.75 -10.81
CA SER A 95 -9.74 1.83 -11.12
C SER A 95 -10.55 2.43 -9.97
N PHE A 96 -10.17 2.14 -8.72
CA PHE A 96 -10.80 2.71 -7.53
C PHE A 96 -10.60 4.23 -7.49
N VAL A 97 -9.35 4.70 -7.61
CA VAL A 97 -9.03 6.13 -7.58
C VAL A 97 -9.71 6.85 -8.75
N ARG A 98 -9.66 6.29 -9.96
CA ARG A 98 -10.29 6.89 -11.15
C ARG A 98 -11.80 6.99 -11.02
N HIS A 99 -12.47 5.93 -10.54
CA HIS A 99 -13.91 5.95 -10.30
C HIS A 99 -14.29 7.02 -9.27
N LYS A 100 -13.53 7.12 -8.18
CA LYS A 100 -13.76 8.12 -7.12
C LYS A 100 -13.52 9.54 -7.59
N LEU A 101 -12.45 9.75 -8.35
CA LEU A 101 -12.12 11.05 -8.95
C LEU A 101 -13.25 11.53 -9.86
N ASN A 102 -13.78 10.66 -10.71
CA ASN A 102 -14.89 11.00 -11.61
C ASN A 102 -16.20 11.30 -10.86
N LYS A 103 -16.43 10.63 -9.73
CA LYS A 103 -17.68 10.74 -8.97
C LYS A 103 -17.71 11.89 -7.96
N TYR A 104 -16.59 12.13 -7.27
CA TYR A 104 -16.51 13.05 -6.14
C TYR A 104 -15.56 14.23 -6.39
N GLY A 105 -14.78 14.19 -7.47
CA GLY A 105 -13.78 15.20 -7.80
C GLY A 105 -12.42 14.96 -7.12
N ARG A 106 -11.58 15.99 -7.15
CA ARG A 106 -10.17 15.93 -6.71
C ARG A 106 -9.99 15.67 -5.21
N ILE A 107 -10.95 16.11 -4.39
CA ILE A 107 -10.92 15.99 -2.93
C ILE A 107 -12.15 15.21 -2.49
N TYR A 108 -11.96 14.07 -1.84
CA TYR A 108 -13.07 13.24 -1.39
C TYR A 108 -12.77 12.48 -0.10
N LYS A 109 -13.83 12.15 0.64
CA LYS A 109 -13.77 11.30 1.83
C LYS A 109 -13.94 9.81 1.46
N SER A 110 -13.18 8.96 2.12
CA SER A 110 -13.28 7.50 2.03
C SER A 110 -12.95 6.86 3.39
N HIS A 111 -12.98 5.53 3.45
CA HIS A 111 -12.58 4.74 4.61
C HIS A 111 -11.70 3.59 4.15
N ILE A 112 -10.40 3.69 4.40
CA ILE A 112 -9.37 2.80 3.85
C ILE A 112 -8.58 2.21 5.02
N LEU A 113 -8.39 0.90 5.03
CA LEU A 113 -7.64 0.16 6.06
C LEU A 113 -8.12 0.44 7.49
N GLY A 114 -9.44 0.48 7.68
CA GLY A 114 -10.01 0.68 9.02
C GLY A 114 -9.97 2.13 9.53
N LYS A 115 -9.56 3.10 8.70
CA LYS A 115 -9.45 4.51 9.10
C LYS A 115 -10.26 5.42 8.16
N PRO A 116 -10.95 6.44 8.70
CA PRO A 116 -11.53 7.50 7.88
C PRO A 116 -10.41 8.32 7.24
N SER A 117 -10.48 8.50 5.93
CA SER A 117 -9.42 9.13 5.14
C SER A 117 -10.00 10.19 4.21
N VAL A 118 -9.26 11.29 4.03
CA VAL A 118 -9.52 12.27 2.97
C VAL A 118 -8.45 12.10 1.91
N VAL A 119 -8.88 11.83 0.68
CA VAL A 119 -7.98 11.66 -0.46
C VAL A 119 -7.91 12.98 -1.22
N LEU A 120 -6.68 13.44 -1.44
CA LEU A 120 -6.39 14.66 -2.19
C LEU A 120 -5.66 14.28 -3.47
N ASN A 121 -6.17 14.71 -4.63
CA ASN A 121 -5.58 14.45 -5.93
C ASN A 121 -5.22 15.75 -6.66
N GLY A 122 -4.06 15.76 -7.31
CA GLY A 122 -3.58 16.87 -8.11
C GLY A 122 -2.35 17.55 -7.52
N VAL A 123 -1.70 18.38 -8.35
CA VAL A 123 -0.42 19.01 -8.01
C VAL A 123 -0.57 19.97 -6.83
N ASP A 124 -1.65 20.75 -6.77
CA ASP A 124 -1.88 21.73 -5.71
C ASP A 124 -2.08 21.05 -4.34
N ALA A 125 -2.79 19.91 -4.34
CA ALA A 125 -2.93 19.06 -3.16
C ALA A 125 -1.59 18.51 -2.67
N MET A 126 -0.75 18.02 -3.58
CA MET A 126 0.57 17.50 -3.22
C MET A 126 1.50 18.59 -2.68
N LYS A 127 1.46 19.79 -3.28
CA LYS A 127 2.17 20.98 -2.76
C LYS A 127 1.69 21.33 -1.35
N PHE A 128 0.37 21.36 -1.13
CA PHE A 128 -0.21 21.61 0.18
C PHE A 128 0.26 20.57 1.22
N LEU A 129 0.22 19.28 0.88
CA LEU A 129 0.69 18.21 1.78
C LEU A 129 2.17 18.37 2.12
N ALA A 130 3.02 18.63 1.11
CA ALA A 130 4.45 18.80 1.28
C ALA A 130 4.82 20.02 2.14
N GLN A 131 4.15 21.16 1.93
CA GLN A 131 4.40 22.39 2.69
C GLN A 131 3.97 22.29 4.17
N ASN A 132 2.99 21.44 4.46
CA ASN A 132 2.43 21.28 5.81
C ASN A 132 2.96 20.05 6.56
N GLN A 133 3.83 19.26 5.92
CA GLN A 133 4.47 18.10 6.55
C GLN A 133 5.32 18.53 7.75
N GLY A 134 5.20 17.83 8.87
CA GLY A 134 5.90 18.12 10.12
C GLY A 134 5.35 19.29 10.94
N ARG A 135 4.45 20.11 10.38
CA ARG A 135 3.76 21.20 11.11
C ARG A 135 2.35 20.78 11.52
N THR A 136 1.56 20.37 10.55
CA THR A 136 0.13 20.01 10.72
C THR A 136 -0.14 18.57 10.32
N LEU A 137 0.74 17.97 9.51
CA LEU A 137 0.60 16.63 8.97
C LEU A 137 1.80 15.76 9.37
N ILE A 138 1.52 14.51 9.76
CA ILE A 138 2.52 13.48 10.04
C ILE A 138 2.39 12.35 9.02
N SER A 139 3.51 11.72 8.67
CA SER A 139 3.47 10.52 7.84
C SER A 139 3.04 9.33 8.69
N THR A 140 2.15 8.49 8.19
CA THR A 140 1.76 7.29 8.93
C THR A 140 1.52 6.13 7.98
N TYR A 141 2.02 4.97 8.39
CA TYR A 141 1.80 3.71 7.71
C TYR A 141 0.78 2.86 8.47
N PRO A 142 0.17 1.86 7.80
CA PRO A 142 -0.67 0.88 8.46
C PRO A 142 0.12 0.15 9.57
N LYS A 143 -0.57 -0.28 10.64
CA LYS A 143 0.06 -0.95 11.79
C LYS A 143 0.91 -2.17 11.37
N SER A 144 0.42 -2.95 10.41
CA SER A 144 1.13 -4.10 9.86
C SER A 144 2.51 -3.74 9.28
N VAL A 145 2.64 -2.59 8.63
CA VAL A 145 3.92 -2.11 8.07
C VAL A 145 4.84 -1.62 9.18
N ILE A 146 4.29 -0.99 10.21
CA ILE A 146 5.04 -0.52 11.38
C ILE A 146 5.60 -1.70 12.18
N GLU A 147 4.80 -2.74 12.41
CA GLU A 147 5.22 -3.96 13.10
C GLU A 147 6.29 -4.73 12.31
N LEU A 148 6.17 -4.79 10.98
CA LEU A 148 7.11 -5.50 10.13
C LEU A 148 8.48 -4.80 10.04
N LEU A 149 8.49 -3.48 9.78
CA LEU A 149 9.74 -2.74 9.54
C LEU A 149 10.34 -2.14 10.82
N GLY A 150 9.55 -2.06 11.89
CA GLY A 150 9.92 -1.40 13.13
C GLY A 150 9.60 0.11 13.13
N PRO A 151 9.62 0.74 14.32
CA PRO A 151 9.18 2.13 14.49
C PRO A 151 10.22 3.18 14.08
N ASN A 152 11.50 2.82 13.97
CA ASN A 152 12.60 3.77 13.74
C ASN A 152 13.19 3.71 12.33
N VAL A 153 12.53 3.03 11.39
CA VAL A 153 12.94 3.05 9.99
C VAL A 153 12.45 4.33 9.31
N LEU A 154 13.14 4.71 8.23
CA LEU A 154 12.84 5.93 7.47
C LEU A 154 11.33 6.16 7.23
N PRO A 155 10.55 5.22 6.64
CA PRO A 155 9.13 5.45 6.39
C PRO A 155 8.28 5.61 7.66
N ASN A 156 8.67 5.01 8.79
CA ASN A 156 7.90 5.00 10.03
C ASN A 156 8.39 6.05 11.05
N SER A 157 9.30 6.94 10.63
CA SER A 157 9.89 7.98 11.47
C SER A 157 9.48 9.37 10.97
N ASP A 158 9.40 10.33 11.89
CA ASP A 158 9.13 11.75 11.59
C ASP A 158 10.17 12.67 12.26
N GLY A 159 10.20 13.93 11.82
CA GLY A 159 11.00 14.99 12.46
C GLY A 159 12.51 14.71 12.45
N PRO A 160 13.23 15.03 13.55
CA PRO A 160 14.70 14.89 13.61
C PRO A 160 15.20 13.45 13.40
N THR A 161 14.42 12.44 13.82
CA THR A 161 14.76 11.02 13.61
C THR A 161 14.74 10.68 12.13
N HIS A 162 13.67 11.10 11.43
CA HIS A 162 13.56 10.94 9.98
C HIS A 162 14.68 11.68 9.24
N GLU A 163 15.01 12.91 9.65
CA GLU A 163 16.06 13.69 9.01
C GLU A 163 17.44 13.03 9.11
N ARG A 164 17.81 12.52 10.29
CA ARG A 164 19.06 11.76 10.46
C ARG A 164 19.07 10.49 9.62
N ALA A 165 17.98 9.71 9.66
CA ALA A 165 17.87 8.49 8.86
C ALA A 165 18.00 8.80 7.36
N ARG A 166 17.36 9.88 6.88
CA ARG A 166 17.43 10.34 5.50
C ARG A 166 18.85 10.75 5.11
N GLN A 167 19.56 11.46 5.97
CA GLN A 167 20.95 11.86 5.72
C GLN A 167 21.88 10.65 5.61
N VAL A 168 21.73 9.66 6.48
CA VAL A 168 22.55 8.43 6.45
C VAL A 168 22.26 7.62 5.18
N ILE A 169 20.99 7.33 4.90
CA ILE A 169 20.58 6.55 3.74
C ILE A 169 20.92 7.28 2.43
N GLY A 170 20.75 8.60 2.40
CA GLY A 170 21.02 9.40 1.21
C GLY A 170 22.47 9.29 0.68
N LYS A 171 23.44 9.02 1.56
CA LYS A 171 24.86 8.83 1.15
C LYS A 171 25.04 7.63 0.22
N ALA A 172 24.22 6.58 0.38
CA ALA A 172 24.26 5.40 -0.48
C ALA A 172 23.69 5.64 -1.89
N PHE A 173 22.97 6.75 -2.10
CA PHE A 173 22.33 7.10 -3.36
C PHE A 173 22.92 8.36 -4.02
N THR A 174 24.17 8.71 -3.69
CA THR A 174 24.88 9.78 -4.40
C THR A 174 25.28 9.32 -5.81
N PRO A 175 25.47 10.24 -6.78
CA PRO A 175 25.88 9.86 -8.14
C PRO A 175 27.14 8.98 -8.16
N SER A 176 28.11 9.30 -7.30
CA SER A 176 29.34 8.52 -7.15
C SER A 176 29.09 7.13 -6.54
N ALA A 177 28.29 7.03 -5.48
CA ALA A 177 27.94 5.74 -4.88
C ALA A 177 27.18 4.85 -5.89
N VAL A 178 26.18 5.39 -6.59
CA VAL A 178 25.44 4.67 -7.62
C VAL A 178 26.36 4.19 -8.73
N ALA A 179 27.25 5.06 -9.24
CA ALA A 179 28.24 4.68 -10.25
C ALA A 179 29.14 3.52 -9.81
N SER A 180 29.52 3.48 -8.52
CA SER A 180 30.34 2.39 -7.98
C SER A 180 29.62 1.02 -7.98
N TYR A 181 28.30 1.00 -7.77
CA TYR A 181 27.52 -0.24 -7.79
C TYR A 181 27.04 -0.64 -9.20
N SER A 182 26.99 0.29 -10.15
CA SER A 182 26.46 0.06 -11.51
C SER A 182 27.11 -1.12 -12.22
N GLN A 183 28.45 -1.23 -12.17
CA GLN A 183 29.17 -2.33 -12.81
C GLN A 183 28.78 -3.70 -12.22
N TYR A 184 28.63 -3.76 -10.90
CA TYR A 184 28.20 -4.99 -10.22
C TYR A 184 26.75 -5.35 -10.56
N ILE A 185 25.85 -4.37 -10.55
CA ILE A 185 24.44 -4.56 -10.92
C ILE A 185 24.36 -5.08 -12.36
N GLU A 186 25.13 -4.52 -13.29
CA GLU A 186 25.21 -4.97 -14.68
C GLU A 186 25.64 -6.44 -14.78
N GLN A 187 26.72 -6.82 -14.09
CA GLN A 187 27.20 -8.20 -14.06
C GLN A 187 26.12 -9.17 -13.56
N VAL A 188 25.40 -8.80 -12.49
CA VAL A 188 24.29 -9.60 -11.98
C VAL A 188 23.18 -9.73 -13.02
N CYS A 189 22.79 -8.62 -13.66
CA CYS A 189 21.77 -8.62 -14.72
C CYS A 189 22.17 -9.53 -15.90
N VAL A 190 23.41 -9.42 -16.40
CA VAL A 190 23.93 -10.25 -17.50
C VAL A 190 23.90 -11.73 -17.13
N ARG A 191 24.37 -12.08 -15.93
CA ARG A 191 24.37 -13.45 -15.43
C ARG A 191 22.97 -14.05 -15.40
N TYR A 192 21.98 -13.31 -14.89
CA TYR A 192 20.59 -13.79 -14.86
C TYR A 192 19.97 -13.88 -16.26
N ALA A 193 20.29 -12.93 -17.15
CA ALA A 193 19.84 -12.98 -18.54
C ALA A 193 20.39 -14.23 -19.28
N GLN A 194 21.66 -14.55 -19.09
CA GLN A 194 22.28 -15.76 -19.64
C GLN A 194 21.64 -17.03 -19.06
N LYS A 195 21.44 -17.09 -17.73
CA LYS A 195 20.79 -18.23 -17.07
C LYS A 195 19.37 -18.47 -17.58
N TRP A 196 18.59 -17.42 -17.81
CA TRP A 196 17.24 -17.58 -18.38
C TRP A 196 17.27 -18.06 -19.82
N ARG A 197 18.29 -17.66 -20.59
CA ARG A 197 18.47 -18.14 -21.96
C ARG A 197 18.75 -19.63 -22.02
N THR A 198 19.55 -20.18 -21.09
CA THR A 198 19.85 -21.61 -21.06
C THR A 198 18.66 -22.44 -20.57
N LEU A 199 17.93 -21.95 -19.55
CA LEU A 199 16.73 -22.63 -19.04
C LEU A 199 15.57 -22.66 -20.05
N GLY A 200 15.44 -21.64 -20.90
CA GLY A 200 14.46 -21.63 -21.99
C GLY A 200 14.85 -22.48 -23.20
N GLY A 201 16.07 -23.03 -23.24
CA GLY A 201 16.58 -23.87 -24.33
C GLY A 201 16.36 -25.38 -24.12
N GLU A 202 16.13 -25.83 -22.89
CA GLU A 202 15.96 -27.25 -22.55
C GLU A 202 14.53 -27.79 -22.78
N GLU A 203 13.53 -26.92 -23.03
CA GLU A 203 12.16 -27.35 -23.37
C GLU A 203 11.90 -27.48 -24.89
N GLY A 204 12.93 -27.35 -25.73
CA GLY A 204 12.80 -27.29 -27.20
C GLY A 204 13.35 -28.47 -28.02
N GLY A 205 13.86 -29.53 -27.39
CA GLY A 205 14.48 -30.66 -28.10
C GLY A 205 13.97 -32.01 -27.61
N GLY A 206 13.02 -32.61 -28.33
CA GLY A 206 12.59 -34.00 -28.08
C GLY A 206 11.12 -34.25 -28.41
N GLY A 207 10.80 -34.30 -29.70
CA GLY A 207 9.49 -34.68 -30.22
C GLY A 207 9.62 -35.10 -31.67
N GLU A 208 10.30 -36.24 -31.85
CA GLU A 208 10.58 -36.95 -33.09
C GLU A 208 9.29 -37.28 -33.86
N PHE A 209 9.27 -36.93 -35.15
CA PHE A 209 8.38 -37.52 -36.14
C PHE A 209 9.22 -38.57 -36.89
N GLU A 210 9.06 -39.83 -36.51
CA GLU A 210 9.10 -40.97 -37.43
C GLU A 210 7.70 -41.59 -37.50
#